data_AF-A0A7X7TGB2-F1
#
_entry.id   AF-A0A7X7TGB2-F1
#
_cell.length_a   1.000
_cell.length_b   1.000
_cell.length_c   1.000
_cell.angle_alpha   90.00
_cell.angle_beta   90.00
_cell.angle_gamma   90.00
#
_symmetry.space_group_name_H-M   'P 1'
#
loop_
_entity.id
_entity.type
_entity.pdbx_description
1 polymer ?
#
loop_
_entity_poly.entity_id
_entity_poly.type
_entity_poly.pdbx_seq_one_letter_code
_entity_poly.pdbx_strand_id
1 'polypeptide(L)' 'RQGPGTYHLCFSIPQSQKASTLSRLKALRFVPAGKIAPAPACENQEVGFFYSNKIGLIELLFISDT' A
#
# COMPACT_ATOMS: atom_id res chain seq x y z
N ARG A 1 -26.12 -8.17 -8.55
CA ARG A 1 -25.33 -9.20 -7.83
C ARG A 1 -23.93 -8.67 -7.66
N GLN A 2 -23.53 -8.23 -6.47
CA GLN A 2 -22.12 -8.14 -6.10
C GLN A 2 -22.04 -8.62 -4.64
N GLY A 3 -21.71 -9.90 -4.49
CA GLY A 3 -21.39 -10.48 -3.19
C GLY A 3 -19.96 -10.09 -2.78
N PRO A 4 -19.40 -10.72 -1.74
CA PRO A 4 -18.02 -10.49 -1.32
C PRO A 4 -17.05 -10.63 -2.49
N GLY A 5 -16.10 -9.69 -2.60
CA GLY A 5 -15.07 -9.69 -3.62
C GLY A 5 -13.78 -9.07 -3.11
N THR A 6 -12.65 -9.61 -3.56
CA THR A 6 -11.31 -9.06 -3.28
C THR A 6 -11.17 -7.69 -3.95
N TYR A 7 -10.63 -6.71 -3.23
CA TYR A 7 -10.57 -5.33 -3.70
C TYR A 7 -9.15 -4.74 -3.81
N HIS A 8 -8.14 -5.38 -3.22
CA HIS A 8 -6.74 -5.00 -3.37
C HIS A 8 -5.82 -6.19 -3.06
N LEU A 9 -4.54 -6.03 -3.43
CA LEU A 9 -3.44 -6.89 -2.97
C LEU A 9 -2.54 -6.08 -2.04
N CYS A 10 -2.12 -6.68 -0.93
CA CYS A 10 -1.23 -6.06 0.05
C CYS A 10 0.19 -6.61 -0.06
N PHE A 11 1.19 -5.72 -0.07
CA PHE A 11 2.61 -6.08 -0.16
C PHE A 11 3.38 -5.52 1.04
N SER A 12 4.18 -6.36 1.68
CA SER A 12 5.08 -5.94 2.76
C SER A 12 6.33 -5.29 2.20
N ILE A 13 6.68 -4.11 2.72
CA ILE A 13 7.84 -3.32 2.33
C ILE A 13 8.65 -3.01 3.59
N PRO A 14 9.96 -3.31 3.64
CA PRO A 14 10.80 -2.91 4.76
C PRO A 14 10.82 -1.38 4.94
N GLN A 15 10.82 -0.90 6.19
CA GLN A 15 10.75 0.53 6.51
C GLN A 15 11.89 1.32 5.84
N SER A 16 13.10 0.73 5.77
CA SER A 16 14.25 1.29 5.06
C SER A 16 13.99 1.60 3.57
N GLN A 17 13.05 0.87 2.94
CA GLN A 17 12.69 1.01 1.53
C GLN A 17 11.46 1.88 1.30
N LYS A 18 10.83 2.42 2.36
CA LYS A 18 9.60 3.21 2.25
C LYS A 18 9.76 4.39 1.28
N ALA A 19 10.77 5.23 1.48
CA ALA A 19 10.96 6.44 0.67
C ALA A 19 11.21 6.12 -0.82
N SER A 20 12.10 5.18 -1.11
CA SER A 20 12.43 4.79 -2.48
C SER A 20 11.25 4.13 -3.19
N THR A 21 10.48 3.31 -2.47
CA THR A 21 9.26 2.67 -2.98
C THR A 21 8.19 3.72 -3.33
N LEU A 22 7.95 4.70 -2.45
CA LEU A 22 6.99 5.78 -2.72
C LEU A 22 7.40 6.62 -3.94
N SER A 23 8.69 6.95 -4.08
CA SER A 23 9.21 7.62 -5.27
C SER A 23 8.99 6.79 -6.54
N ARG A 24 9.24 5.47 -6.47
CA ARG A 24 9.04 4.56 -7.59
C ARG A 24 7.57 4.44 -7.99
N LEU A 25 6.66 4.32 -7.02
CA LEU A 25 5.21 4.29 -7.27
C LEU A 25 4.74 5.55 -7.99
N LYS A 26 5.20 6.73 -7.56
CA LYS A 26 4.90 7.99 -8.23
C LYS A 26 5.39 8.01 -9.68
N ALA A 27 6.61 7.55 -9.94
CA ALA A 27 7.16 7.44 -11.31
C ALA A 27 6.36 6.47 -12.19
N LEU A 28 5.82 5.40 -11.59
CA LEU A 28 4.94 4.43 -12.24
C LEU A 28 3.47 4.87 -12.34
N ARG A 29 3.16 6.13 -11.97
CA ARG A 29 1.82 6.73 -12.01
C ARG A 29 0.80 6.05 -11.09
N PHE A 30 1.25 5.47 -9.99
CA PHE A 30 0.35 5.15 -8.90
C PHE A 30 -0.05 6.42 -8.16
N VAL A 31 -1.33 6.54 -7.86
CA VAL A 31 -1.91 7.67 -7.14
C VAL A 31 -2.23 7.22 -5.72
N PRO A 32 -1.80 7.94 -4.67
CA PRO A 32 -2.20 7.64 -3.30
C PRO A 32 -3.72 7.70 -3.14
N ALA A 33 -4.31 6.65 -2.58
CA ALA A 33 -5.73 6.55 -2.27
C ALA A 33 -5.95 6.86 -0.77
N GLY A 34 -5.57 8.08 -0.37
CA GLY A 34 -5.61 8.53 1.03
C GLY A 34 -4.23 8.77 1.63
N LYS A 35 -4.20 8.93 2.96
CA LYS A 35 -2.96 9.11 3.73
C LYS A 35 -2.42 7.77 4.20
N ILE A 36 -1.10 7.69 4.33
CA ILE A 36 -0.47 6.59 5.07
C ILE A 36 -0.87 6.72 6.55
N ALA A 37 -1.31 5.63 7.16
CA ALA A 37 -1.84 5.60 8.51
C ALA A 37 -1.51 4.27 9.21
N PRO A 38 -1.48 4.23 10.55
CA PRO A 38 -1.32 2.98 11.28
C PRO A 38 -2.54 2.08 11.09
N ALA A 39 -2.32 0.79 10.89
CA ALA A 39 -3.35 -0.25 10.82
C ALA A 39 -3.41 -1.03 12.15
N PRO A 40 -4.45 -0.84 12.99
CA PRO A 40 -4.52 -1.51 14.30
C PRO A 40 -4.54 -3.04 14.22
N ALA A 41 -5.10 -3.60 13.15
CA ALA A 41 -5.12 -5.04 12.91
C ALA A 41 -3.76 -5.61 12.48
N CYS A 42 -2.80 -4.76 12.11
CA CYS A 42 -1.45 -5.12 11.70
C CYS A 42 -0.43 -4.55 12.70
N GLU A 43 -0.68 -4.72 14.00
CA GLU A 43 0.23 -4.28 15.07
C GLU A 43 0.53 -2.76 15.04
N ASN A 44 -0.40 -1.96 14.51
CA ASN A 44 -0.25 -0.51 14.25
C ASN A 44 0.88 -0.14 13.27
N GLN A 45 1.35 -1.08 12.45
CA GLN A 45 2.26 -0.78 11.35
C GLN A 45 1.61 0.18 10.35
N GLU A 46 2.43 1.01 9.70
CA GLU A 46 1.93 1.98 8.72
C GLU A 46 1.51 1.26 7.44
N VAL A 47 0.34 1.60 6.91
CA VAL A 47 -0.15 1.15 5.60
C VAL A 47 -0.48 2.32 4.69
N GLY A 48 -0.33 2.12 3.38
CA GLY A 48 -0.75 3.08 2.37
C GLY A 48 -1.42 2.40 1.18
N PHE A 49 -2.57 2.94 0.76
CA PHE A 49 -3.26 2.49 -0.44
C PHE A 49 -2.85 3.30 -1.66
N PHE A 50 -2.69 2.62 -2.79
CA PHE A 50 -2.27 3.24 -4.05
C PHE A 50 -3.07 2.65 -5.22
N TYR A 51 -3.57 3.52 -6.09
CA TYR A 51 -4.34 3.14 -7.26
C TYR A 51 -3.52 3.30 -8.55
N SER A 52 -3.60 2.32 -9.44
CA SER A 52 -3.17 2.41 -10.83
C SER A 52 -4.31 2.05 -11.76
N ASN A 53 -4.47 2.80 -12.85
CA ASN A 53 -5.44 2.46 -13.89
C ASN A 53 -5.11 1.15 -14.64
N LYS A 54 -3.92 0.57 -14.43
CA LYS A 54 -3.50 -0.69 -15.07
C LYS A 54 -3.82 -1.93 -14.24
N ILE A 55 -3.70 -1.85 -12.92
CA ILE A 55 -3.81 -3.01 -12.03
C ILE A 55 -4.79 -2.81 -10.86
N GLY A 56 -5.41 -1.64 -10.77
CA GLY A 56 -6.34 -1.31 -9.69
C GLY A 56 -5.63 -0.88 -8.40
N LEU A 57 -6.27 -1.21 -7.27
CA LEU A 57 -5.84 -0.81 -5.94
C LEU A 57 -4.84 -1.81 -5.36
N ILE A 58 -3.75 -1.29 -4.81
CA ILE A 58 -2.78 -2.04 -4.01
C ILE A 58 -2.65 -1.38 -2.63
N GLU A 59 -2.21 -2.16 -1.66
CA GLU A 59 -1.80 -1.69 -0.33
C GLU A 59 -0.33 -2.00 -0.12
N LEU A 60 0.40 -1.06 0.49
CA LEU A 60 1.74 -1.31 1.02
C LEU A 60 1.67 -1.31 2.54
N LEU A 61 2.13 -2.40 3.16
CA LEU A 61 2.35 -2.52 4.59
C LEU A 61 3.83 -2.29 4.88
N PHE A 62 4.15 -1.26 5.64
CA PHE A 62 5.53 -0.95 5.99
C PHE A 62 5.94 -1.70 7.26
N ILE A 63 6.76 -2.73 7.08
CA ILE A 63 7.23 -3.63 8.14
C ILE A 63 8.59 -3.18 8.66
N SER A 64 8.89 -3.48 9.92
CA SER A 64 10.23 -3.23 10.49
C SER A 64 11.32 -3.97 9.70
N ASP A 65 12.47 -3.32 9.53
CA ASP A 65 13.68 -3.97 9.03
C ASP A 65 14.16 -4.95 10.12
N THR A 66 13.89 -6.24 9.95
CA THR A 66 14.33 -7.31 10.85
C THR A 66 15.74 -7.74 10.54
#